data_AF-A0A1W9QJ74-F1
#
_entry.id   AF-A0A1W9QJ74-F1
#
_cell.length_a   1.000
_cell.length_b   1.000
_cell.length_c   1.000
_cell.angle_alpha   90.00
_cell.angle_beta   90.00
_cell.angle_gamma   90.00
#
_symmetry.space_group_name_H-M   'P 1'
#
loop_
_entity.id
_entity.type
_entity.pdbx_description
1 polymer ?
#
loop_
_entity_poly.entity_id
_entity_poly.type
_entity_poly.pdbx_seq_one_letter_code
_entity_poly.pdbx_strand_id
1 'polypeptide(L)'
;MPSEELGEKYKLGKTRIDVIFINIILPLIVLYARKMSFAQLEKIALEIYSQYHGLSENFIVSRMSVFMDKTQKRILRKKAVYQQGILKLYYEFCQYHDCENCLNNKSEILKKM
;
A
#
# COMPACT_ATOMS: atom_id res chain seq x y z
N MET A 1 -7.77 -13.28 -21.56
CA MET A 1 -6.87 -12.68 -22.57
C MET A 1 -5.52 -13.35 -22.41
N PRO A 2 -5.04 -14.10 -23.41
CA PRO A 2 -3.85 -14.91 -23.27
C PRO A 2 -2.63 -14.00 -23.30
N SER A 3 -1.82 -14.09 -22.25
CA SER A 3 -0.52 -13.42 -22.08
C SER A 3 0.57 -13.90 -23.06
N GLU A 4 0.21 -14.66 -24.10
CA GLU A 4 1.12 -15.30 -25.05
C GLU A 4 1.50 -14.37 -26.24
N GLU A 5 0.76 -13.28 -26.48
CA GLU A 5 1.00 -12.39 -27.63
C GLU A 5 1.93 -11.19 -27.35
N LEU A 6 2.28 -10.93 -26.09
CA LEU A 6 3.20 -9.84 -25.74
C LEU A 6 4.65 -10.35 -25.84
N GLY A 7 5.35 -9.93 -26.88
CA GLY A 7 6.77 -10.25 -27.05
C GLY A 7 7.60 -9.91 -25.80
N GLU A 8 8.66 -10.68 -25.53
CA GLU A 8 9.51 -10.64 -24.32
C GLU A 8 9.82 -9.22 -23.81
N LYS A 9 10.03 -8.26 -24.72
CA LYS A 9 10.28 -6.83 -24.42
C LYS A 9 9.20 -6.15 -23.58
N TYR A 10 7.95 -6.63 -23.64
CA TYR A 10 6.80 -6.02 -22.95
C TYR A 10 6.42 -6.77 -21.67
N LYS A 11 7.13 -7.84 -21.31
CA LYS A 11 6.92 -8.54 -20.05
C LYS A 11 7.41 -7.68 -18.89
N LEU A 12 6.52 -7.40 -17.96
CA LEU A 12 6.86 -6.66 -16.75
C LEU A 12 7.59 -7.58 -15.76
N GLY A 13 8.64 -7.06 -15.15
CA GLY A 13 9.29 -7.74 -14.03
C GLY A 13 8.33 -7.86 -12.83
N LYS A 14 8.46 -8.94 -12.06
CA LYS A 14 7.60 -9.26 -10.91
C LYS A 14 7.40 -8.07 -9.96
N THR A 15 8.46 -7.33 -9.65
CA THR A 15 8.40 -6.13 -8.80
C THR A 15 7.44 -5.06 -9.34
N ARG A 16 7.43 -4.83 -10.67
CA ARG A 16 6.51 -3.86 -11.28
C ARG A 16 5.08 -4.35 -11.25
N ILE A 17 4.87 -5.66 -11.43
CA ILE A 17 3.54 -6.29 -11.34
C ILE A 17 2.97 -6.10 -9.94
N ASP A 18 3.74 -6.39 -8.90
CA ASP A 18 3.30 -6.23 -7.50
C ASP A 18 2.89 -4.78 -7.19
N VAL A 19 3.69 -3.81 -7.65
CA VAL A 19 3.41 -2.38 -7.49
C VAL A 19 2.12 -1.97 -8.23
N ILE A 20 1.94 -2.41 -9.47
CA ILE A 20 0.71 -2.14 -10.25
C ILE A 20 -0.50 -2.79 -9.59
N PHE A 21 -0.35 -4.02 -9.11
CA PHE A 21 -1.44 -4.75 -8.46
C PHE A 21 -1.92 -4.00 -7.21
N ILE A 22 -0.99 -3.66 -6.31
CA ILE A 22 -1.34 -2.99 -5.04
C ILE A 22 -1.83 -1.56 -5.24
N ASN A 23 -1.25 -0.79 -6.16
CA ASN A 23 -1.57 0.63 -6.30
C ASN A 23 -2.71 0.92 -7.30
N ILE A 24 -3.05 -0.02 -8.20
CA ILE A 24 -4.03 0.22 -9.27
C ILE A 24 -5.13 -0.83 -9.26
N ILE A 25 -4.76 -2.10 -9.47
CA ILE A 25 -5.74 -3.17 -9.71
C ILE A 25 -6.58 -3.45 -8.47
N LEU A 26 -5.93 -3.60 -7.32
CA LEU A 26 -6.58 -3.92 -6.06
C LEU A 26 -7.57 -2.80 -5.61
N PRO A 27 -7.19 -1.50 -5.59
CA PRO A 27 -8.14 -0.42 -5.33
C PRO A 27 -9.32 -0.39 -6.29
N LEU A 28 -9.08 -0.67 -7.58
CA LEU A 28 -10.15 -0.74 -8.58
C LEU A 28 -11.13 -1.88 -8.27
N ILE A 29 -10.64 -3.06 -7.87
CA ILE A 29 -11.48 -4.20 -7.48
C ILE A 29 -12.33 -3.84 -6.25
N VAL A 30 -11.72 -3.25 -5.21
CA VAL A 30 -12.45 -2.84 -4.00
C VAL A 30 -13.53 -1.81 -4.33
N LEU A 31 -13.20 -0.80 -5.14
CA LEU A 31 -14.15 0.22 -5.57
C LEU A 31 -15.31 -0.39 -6.37
N TYR A 32 -15.01 -1.28 -7.30
CA TYR A 32 -16.02 -1.99 -8.09
C TYR A 32 -16.93 -2.85 -7.21
N ALA A 33 -16.35 -3.62 -6.29
CA ALA A 33 -17.09 -4.47 -5.37
C ALA A 33 -18.05 -3.65 -4.50
N ARG A 34 -17.59 -2.52 -3.94
CA ARG A 34 -18.44 -1.59 -3.19
C ARG A 34 -19.57 -1.03 -4.02
N LYS A 35 -19.27 -0.54 -5.23
CA LYS A 35 -20.26 0.06 -6.13
C LYS A 35 -21.36 -0.94 -6.52
N MET A 36 -21.00 -2.20 -6.72
CA MET A 36 -21.92 -3.27 -7.09
C MET A 36 -22.52 -4.01 -5.88
N SER A 37 -22.20 -3.58 -4.65
CA SER A 37 -22.62 -4.25 -3.41
C SER A 37 -22.18 -5.73 -3.31
N PHE A 38 -21.04 -6.08 -3.91
CA PHE A 38 -20.45 -7.42 -3.85
C PHE A 38 -19.58 -7.59 -2.60
N ALA A 39 -20.23 -7.73 -1.44
CA ALA A 39 -19.57 -7.79 -0.13
C ALA A 39 -18.49 -8.89 -0.03
N GLN A 40 -18.70 -10.06 -0.63
CA GLN A 40 -17.72 -11.15 -0.60
C GLN A 40 -16.44 -10.81 -1.38
N LEU A 41 -16.59 -10.17 -2.55
CA LEU A 41 -15.44 -9.74 -3.37
C LEU A 41 -14.64 -8.65 -2.65
N GLU A 42 -15.32 -7.67 -2.06
CA GLU A 42 -14.65 -6.65 -1.24
C GLU A 42 -13.86 -7.29 -0.10
N LYS A 43 -14.50 -8.19 0.66
CA LYS A 43 -13.86 -8.89 1.78
C LYS A 43 -12.59 -9.62 1.35
N ILE A 44 -12.67 -10.43 0.29
CA ILE A 44 -11.51 -11.20 -0.23
C ILE A 44 -10.41 -10.25 -0.71
N ALA A 45 -10.75 -9.17 -1.41
CA ALA A 45 -9.75 -8.20 -1.87
C ALA A 45 -9.02 -7.53 -0.69
N LEU A 46 -9.74 -7.12 0.35
CA LEU A 46 -9.14 -6.55 1.56
C LEU A 46 -8.31 -7.58 2.34
N GLU A 47 -8.73 -8.84 2.40
CA GLU A 47 -7.94 -9.92 3.00
C GLU A 47 -6.62 -10.12 2.26
N ILE A 48 -6.65 -10.19 0.92
CA ILE A 48 -5.45 -10.25 0.07
C ILE A 48 -4.52 -9.08 0.37
N TYR A 49 -5.07 -7.86 0.42
CA TYR A 49 -4.28 -6.67 0.72
C TYR A 49 -3.58 -6.74 2.08
N SER A 50 -4.31 -7.17 3.12
CA SER A 50 -3.80 -7.26 4.49
C SER A 50 -2.67 -8.28 4.68
N GLN A 51 -2.58 -9.25 3.77
CA GLN A 51 -1.58 -10.33 3.79
C GLN A 51 -0.48 -10.15 2.74
N TYR A 52 -0.64 -9.20 1.81
CA TYR A 52 0.30 -8.99 0.72
C TYR A 52 1.72 -8.65 1.23
N HIS A 53 2.73 -9.26 0.63
CA HIS A 53 4.12 -9.07 1.02
C HIS A 53 4.59 -7.63 0.81
N GLY A 54 5.67 -7.25 1.49
CA GLY A 54 6.29 -5.94 1.30
C GLY A 54 6.71 -5.72 -0.15
N LEU A 55 6.35 -4.56 -0.69
CA LEU A 55 6.79 -4.08 -1.99
C LEU A 55 8.28 -3.69 -1.95
N SER A 56 8.87 -3.51 -3.14
CA SER A 56 10.21 -2.98 -3.29
C SER A 56 10.38 -1.65 -2.56
N GLU A 57 11.58 -1.42 -2.07
CA GLU A 57 11.90 -0.22 -1.31
C GLU A 57 11.63 1.06 -2.13
N ASN A 58 11.01 2.03 -1.47
CA ASN A 58 10.70 3.35 -2.02
C ASN A 58 11.46 4.39 -1.20
N PHE A 59 11.98 5.44 -1.83
CA PHE A 59 12.70 6.52 -1.15
C PHE A 59 11.93 7.08 0.06
N ILE A 60 10.62 7.22 -0.01
CA ILE A 60 9.78 7.68 1.10
C ILE A 60 9.82 6.69 2.26
N VAL A 61 9.70 5.39 1.96
CA VAL A 61 9.79 4.33 2.97
C VAL A 61 11.17 4.35 3.63
N SER A 62 12.24 4.49 2.86
CA SER A 62 13.61 4.62 3.40
C SER A 62 13.75 5.86 4.28
N ARG A 63 13.28 7.02 3.83
CA ARG A 63 13.32 8.28 4.58
C ARG A 63 12.56 8.18 5.91
N MET A 64 11.33 7.69 5.86
CA MET A 64 10.48 7.54 7.05
C MET A 64 11.03 6.49 8.02
N SER A 65 11.72 5.46 7.51
CA SER A 65 12.32 4.44 8.35
C SER A 65 13.41 4.96 9.28
N VAL A 66 14.03 6.12 8.99
CA VAL A 66 15.10 6.68 9.84
C VAL A 66 14.59 6.97 11.27
N PHE A 67 13.30 7.28 11.42
CA PHE A 67 12.66 7.55 12.70
C PHE A 67 12.22 6.28 13.47
N MET A 68 12.57 5.10 12.96
CA MET A 68 12.11 3.82 13.50
C MET A 68 13.25 2.97 14.07
N ASP A 69 12.93 2.19 15.09
CA ASP A 69 13.83 1.17 15.62
C ASP A 69 13.94 -0.05 14.67
N LYS A 70 14.86 -0.97 14.99
CA LYS A 70 15.12 -2.18 14.18
C LYS A 70 13.90 -3.10 14.06
N THR A 71 13.11 -3.21 15.12
CA THR A 71 11.90 -4.05 15.17
C THR A 71 10.81 -3.47 14.28
N GLN A 72 10.57 -2.17 14.39
CA GLN A 72 9.62 -1.43 13.56
C GLN A 72 9.99 -1.49 12.08
N LYS A 73 11.28 -1.29 11.73
CA LYS A 73 11.79 -1.45 10.36
C LYS A 73 11.51 -2.86 9.80
N ARG A 74 11.72 -3.88 10.63
CA ARG A 74 11.46 -5.28 10.24
C ARG A 74 9.97 -5.51 10.00
N ILE A 75 9.07 -4.93 10.80
CA ILE A 75 7.62 -5.03 10.60
C ILE A 75 7.22 -4.32 9.30
N LEU A 76 7.68 -3.09 9.10
CA LEU A 76 7.39 -2.27 7.93
C LEU A 76 7.70 -3.00 6.61
N ARG A 77 8.85 -3.70 6.55
CA ARG A 77 9.28 -4.43 5.35
C ARG A 77 8.48 -5.70 5.05
N LYS A 78 7.70 -6.22 6.00
CA LYS A 78 7.01 -7.51 5.83
C LYS A 78 5.76 -7.42 4.96
N LYS A 79 5.03 -6.31 4.99
CA LYS A 79 3.71 -6.20 4.36
C LYS A 79 3.52 -4.89 3.62
N ALA A 80 2.85 -4.96 2.47
CA ALA A 80 2.50 -3.78 1.67
C ALA A 80 1.64 -2.78 2.46
N VAL A 81 0.67 -3.26 3.25
CA VAL A 81 -0.23 -2.38 4.03
C VAL A 81 0.53 -1.43 4.98
N TYR A 82 1.61 -1.88 5.62
CA TYR A 82 2.42 -1.02 6.49
C TYR A 82 3.18 0.02 5.69
N GLN A 83 3.73 -0.36 4.54
CA GLN A 83 4.41 0.58 3.65
C GLN A 83 3.43 1.64 3.16
N GLN A 84 2.24 1.25 2.70
CA GLN A 84 1.20 2.18 2.26
C GLN A 84 0.74 3.11 3.37
N GLY A 85 0.65 2.61 4.61
CA GLY A 85 0.38 3.46 5.77
C GLY A 85 1.44 4.54 5.99
N ILE A 86 2.71 4.21 5.81
CA ILE A 86 3.82 5.17 5.87
C ILE A 86 3.77 6.18 4.71
N LEU A 87 3.46 5.74 3.49
CA LEU A 87 3.26 6.67 2.37
C LEU A 87 2.11 7.65 2.66
N LYS A 88 1.00 7.17 3.22
CA LYS A 88 -0.14 8.00 3.59
C LYS A 88 0.24 9.06 4.62
N LEU A 89 0.88 8.68 5.72
CA LEU A 89 1.35 9.62 6.74
C LEU A 89 2.31 10.67 6.16
N TYR A 90 3.19 10.26 5.25
CA TYR A 90 4.11 11.17 4.60
C TYR A 90 3.39 12.23 3.76
N TYR A 91 2.50 11.80 2.85
CA TYR A 91 1.83 12.70 1.93
C TYR A 91 0.77 13.58 2.60
N GLU A 92 0.09 13.07 3.65
CA GLU A 92 -0.92 13.85 4.37
C GLU A 92 -0.29 14.86 5.33
N PHE A 93 0.85 14.53 5.96
CA PHE A 93 1.41 15.37 7.03
C PHE A 93 2.92 15.65 6.89
N CYS A 94 3.75 14.60 6.84
CA CYS A 94 5.20 14.79 7.04
C CYS A 94 5.88 15.59 5.93
N GLN A 95 5.37 15.55 4.71
CA GLN A 95 5.89 16.33 3.59
C GLN A 95 5.84 17.84 3.85
N TYR A 96 4.84 18.31 4.61
CA TYR A 96 4.63 19.72 4.93
C TYR A 96 5.02 20.08 6.37
N HIS A 97 5.66 19.16 7.09
CA HIS A 97 5.98 19.31 8.51
C HIS A 97 4.74 19.61 9.39
N ASP A 98 3.57 19.11 9.00
CA ASP A 98 2.31 19.34 9.73
C ASP A 98 2.16 18.39 10.93
N CYS A 99 3.11 18.50 11.87
CA CYS A 99 3.23 17.62 13.02
C CYS A 99 2.08 17.80 14.02
N GLU A 100 1.61 19.04 14.19
CA GLU A 100 0.54 19.37 15.12
C GLU A 100 -0.78 18.69 14.71
N ASN A 101 -1.18 18.84 13.44
CA ASN A 101 -2.39 18.17 12.95
C ASN A 101 -2.22 16.65 12.90
N CYS A 102 -1.04 16.14 12.58
CA CYS A 102 -0.76 14.70 12.62
C CYS A 102 -1.00 14.11 14.03
N LEU A 103 -0.54 14.81 15.08
CA LEU A 103 -0.73 14.40 16.47
C LEU A 103 -2.20 14.54 16.90
N ASN A 104 -2.84 15.66 16.57
CA ASN A 104 -4.25 15.91 16.94
C ASN A 104 -5.20 14.88 16.31
N ASN A 105 -4.90 14.42 15.09
CA ASN A 105 -5.72 13.45 14.36
C ASN A 105 -5.30 11.99 14.58
N LYS A 106 -4.34 11.70 15.47
CA LYS A 106 -3.79 10.36 15.69
C LYS A 106 -4.88 9.30 15.91
N SER A 107 -5.90 9.62 16.71
CA SER A 107 -6.99 8.68 17.02
C SER A 107 -7.86 8.34 15.82
N GLU A 108 -8.05 9.28 14.90
CA GLU A 108 -8.82 9.09 13.68
C GLU A 108 -8.01 8.33 12.62
N ILE A 109 -6.72 8.65 12.50
CA ILE A 109 -5.78 7.95 11.61
C ILE A 109 -5.77 6.46 11.95
N LEU A 110 -5.68 6.10 13.23
CA LEU A 110 -5.68 4.72 13.69
C LEU A 110 -7.01 3.98 13.49
N LYS A 111 -8.14 4.69 13.31
CA LYS A 111 -9.44 4.08 13.01
C LYS A 111 -9.66 3.82 11.52
N LYS A 112 -8.95 4.55 10.66
CA LYS A 112 -9.07 4.48 9.19
C LYS A 112 -8.03 3.56 8.54
N MET A 113 -7.11 3.00 9.33
CA MET A 113 -6.07 2.06 8.93
C MET A 113 -6.45 0.63 9.33
#